data_AF-A0A7S2G4T6-F1
#
_entry.id   AF-A0A7S2G4T6-F1
#
_cell.length_a   1.000
_cell.length_b   1.000
_cell.length_c   1.000
_cell.angle_alpha   90.00
_cell.angle_beta   90.00
_cell.angle_gamma   90.00
#
_symmetry.space_group_name_H-M   'P 1'
#
loop_
_entity.id
_entity.type
_entity.pdbx_description
1 polymer ?
#
loop_
_entity_poly.entity_id
_entity_poly.type
_entity_poly.pdbx_seq_one_letter_code
_entity_poly.pdbx_strand_id
1 'polypeptide(L)'
;NGVTVPALLTYPTLIAKTIGVCFVVSTGLPLGREGPMVHTGAIVAARVTRFHFGKVTTPLEVRVPSAQRNWVGIGCAAGVAAAFNSPAGGILYSLEEVTE
;
A
#
# COMPACT_ATOMS: atom_id res chain seq x y z
N ASN A 1 6.63 10.65 -8.62
CA ASN A 1 5.96 10.93 -9.93
C ASN A 1 4.52 11.44 -9.91
N GLY A 2 3.66 11.08 -8.95
CA GLY A 2 2.39 11.81 -8.76
C GLY A 2 1.29 11.65 -9.80
N VAL A 3 1.44 10.74 -10.77
CA VAL A 3 0.44 10.42 -11.78
C VAL A 3 -0.64 9.53 -11.17
N THR A 4 -1.91 9.92 -11.33
CA THR A 4 -3.05 9.12 -10.87
C THR A 4 -3.41 8.06 -11.92
N VAL A 5 -3.13 6.80 -11.61
CA VAL A 5 -3.54 5.67 -12.46
C VAL A 5 -4.95 5.21 -12.04
N PRO A 6 -5.91 5.13 -12.98
CA PRO A 6 -7.26 4.68 -12.67
C PRO A 6 -7.23 3.25 -12.13
N ALA A 7 -8.13 2.94 -11.19
CA ALA A 7 -8.27 1.63 -10.52
C ALA A 7 -7.07 1.14 -9.67
N LEU A 8 -5.92 1.82 -9.65
CA LEU A 8 -4.71 1.37 -8.95
C LEU A 8 -4.91 1.20 -7.44
N LEU A 9 -5.58 2.15 -6.79
CA LEU A 9 -5.74 2.19 -5.34
C LEU A 9 -7.15 1.78 -4.89
N THR A 10 -7.79 0.81 -5.56
CA THR A 10 -9.20 0.43 -5.32
C THR A 10 -9.39 -0.86 -4.52
N TYR A 11 -10.52 -0.95 -3.80
CA TYR A 11 -10.92 -2.16 -3.05
C TYR A 11 -11.01 -3.42 -3.92
N PRO A 12 -11.61 -3.42 -5.13
CA PRO A 12 -11.60 -4.61 -5.98
C PRO A 12 -10.17 -5.05 -6.34
N THR A 13 -9.26 -4.11 -6.62
CA THR A 13 -7.85 -4.42 -6.87
C THR A 13 -7.19 -5.07 -5.66
N LEU A 14 -7.47 -4.60 -4.45
CA LEU A 14 -6.97 -5.20 -3.21
C LEU A 14 -7.42 -6.66 -3.07
N ILE A 15 -8.72 -6.92 -3.22
CA ILE A 15 -9.32 -8.25 -3.06
C ILE A 15 -8.76 -9.20 -4.12
N ALA A 16 -8.77 -8.80 -5.39
CA ALA A 16 -8.25 -9.60 -6.49
C ALA A 16 -6.77 -9.94 -6.29
N LYS A 17 -5.97 -8.98 -5.83
CA LYS A 17 -4.53 -9.16 -5.63
C LYS A 17 -4.22 -10.10 -4.47
N THR A 18 -4.89 -9.95 -3.32
CA THR A 18 -4.69 -10.83 -2.17
C THR A 18 -5.08 -12.27 -2.50
N ILE A 19 -6.25 -12.48 -3.11
CA ILE A 19 -6.72 -13.81 -3.50
C ILE A 19 -5.77 -14.43 -4.54
N GLY A 20 -5.36 -13.66 -5.55
CA GLY A 20 -4.43 -14.13 -6.59
C GLY A 20 -3.09 -14.58 -6.00
N VAL A 21 -2.52 -13.80 -5.08
CA VAL A 21 -1.26 -14.16 -4.39
C VAL A 21 -1.42 -15.44 -3.57
N CYS A 22 -2.53 -15.62 -2.86
CA CYS A 22 -2.79 -16.85 -2.12
C CYS A 22 -2.78 -18.10 -3.04
N PHE A 23 -3.41 -18.02 -4.21
CA PHE A 23 -3.40 -19.12 -5.18
C PHE A 23 -2.02 -19.36 -5.81
N VAL A 24 -1.29 -18.30 -6.11
CA VAL A 24 0.07 -18.40 -6.67
C VAL A 24 1.02 -19.11 -5.70
N VAL A 25 0.96 -18.73 -4.42
CA VAL A 25 1.78 -19.33 -3.36
C VAL A 25 1.37 -20.78 -3.10
N SER A 26 0.06 -21.09 -3.10
CA SER A 26 -0.43 -22.46 -2.85
C SER A 26 -0.12 -23.43 -4.00
N THR A 27 -0.03 -22.94 -5.23
CA THR A 27 0.30 -23.75 -6.41
C THR A 27 1.81 -23.95 -6.61
N GLY A 28 2.66 -23.29 -5.82
CA GLY A 28 4.11 -23.41 -5.92
C GLY A 28 4.71 -22.83 -7.21
N LEU A 29 4.00 -21.89 -7.85
CA LEU A 29 4.51 -21.20 -9.03
C LEU A 29 5.81 -20.43 -8.68
N PRO A 30 6.75 -20.27 -9.63
CA PRO A 30 7.99 -19.52 -9.41
C PRO A 30 7.75 -17.99 -9.42
N LEU A 31 6.80 -17.54 -8.60
CA LEU A 31 6.35 -16.16 -8.48
C LEU A 31 6.37 -15.78 -6.99
N GLY A 32 6.90 -14.59 -6.68
CA GLY A 32 6.97 -14.08 -5.32
C GLY A 32 5.75 -13.24 -4.92
N ARG A 33 5.43 -13.23 -3.62
CA ARG A 33 4.41 -12.34 -3.03
C ARG A 33 4.91 -10.92 -2.78
N GLU A 34 6.22 -10.70 -2.92
CA GLU A 34 6.92 -9.49 -2.46
C GLU A 34 6.39 -8.20 -3.13
N GLY A 35 6.36 -8.15 -4.46
CA GLY A 35 5.81 -7.01 -5.20
C GLY A 35 4.32 -6.75 -4.93
N PRO A 36 3.45 -7.79 -4.92
CA PRO A 36 2.07 -7.65 -4.51
C PRO A 36 1.88 -7.03 -3.13
N MET A 37 2.70 -7.39 -2.14
CA MET A 37 2.57 -6.89 -0.76
C MET A 37 2.81 -5.37 -0.64
N VAL A 38 3.76 -4.81 -1.40
CA VAL A 38 4.01 -3.35 -1.42
C VAL A 38 2.75 -2.59 -1.87
N HIS A 39 2.13 -3.04 -2.95
CA HIS A 39 0.91 -2.42 -3.49
C HIS A 39 -0.30 -2.62 -2.57
N THR A 40 -0.44 -3.79 -1.94
CA THR A 40 -1.48 -4.03 -0.93
C THR A 40 -1.37 -3.03 0.20
N GLY A 41 -0.15 -2.78 0.72
CA GLY A 41 0.11 -1.75 1.73
C GLY A 41 -0.26 -0.33 1.27
N ALA A 42 0.09 0.02 0.03
CA ALA A 42 -0.28 1.28 -0.62
C ALA A 42 -1.81 1.49 -0.68
N ILE A 43 -2.56 0.45 -1.09
CA ILE A 43 -4.02 0.51 -1.17
C ILE A 43 -4.63 0.65 0.23
N VAL A 44 -4.15 -0.11 1.21
CA VAL A 44 -4.64 -0.04 2.59
C VAL A 44 -4.45 1.38 3.14
N ALA A 45 -3.26 1.97 3.00
CA ALA A 45 -3.02 3.34 3.47
C ALA A 45 -3.90 4.36 2.73
N ALA A 46 -4.08 4.21 1.41
CA ALA A 46 -4.95 5.08 0.64
C ALA A 46 -6.44 5.00 1.04
N ARG A 47 -6.87 3.85 1.56
CA ARG A 47 -8.25 3.61 1.97
C ARG A 47 -8.49 3.99 3.42
N VAL A 48 -7.56 3.71 4.32
CA VAL A 48 -7.63 4.13 5.73
C VAL A 48 -7.71 5.65 5.85
N THR A 49 -6.91 6.39 5.09
CA THR A 49 -6.92 7.87 5.06
C THR A 49 -8.21 8.49 4.51
N ARG A 50 -9.06 7.69 3.86
CA ARG A 50 -10.35 8.11 3.30
C ARG A 50 -11.51 7.38 3.95
N PHE A 51 -11.26 6.58 4.98
CA PHE A 51 -12.28 5.78 5.65
C PHE A 51 -13.18 6.68 6.50
N HIS A 52 -14.50 6.48 6.39
CA HIS A 52 -15.50 7.23 7.14
C HIS A 52 -16.34 6.20 7.90
N PHE A 53 -16.34 6.25 9.23
CA PHE A 53 -17.12 5.34 10.05
C PHE A 53 -18.02 6.11 11.02
N GLY A 54 -19.30 6.21 10.68
CA GLY A 54 -20.27 6.97 11.46
C GLY A 54 -19.86 8.44 11.61
N LYS A 55 -19.73 8.91 12.85
CA LYS A 55 -19.30 10.28 13.18
C LYS A 55 -17.77 10.46 13.23
N VAL A 56 -17.01 9.36 13.14
CA VAL A 56 -15.55 9.40 13.13
C VAL A 56 -15.07 9.56 11.70
N THR A 57 -14.69 10.78 11.36
CA THR A 57 -14.07 11.11 10.08
C THR A 57 -12.58 11.31 10.29
N THR A 58 -11.77 10.80 9.37
CA THR A 58 -10.35 11.15 9.31
C THR A 58 -10.21 12.67 9.11
N PRO A 59 -9.23 13.33 9.74
CA PRO A 59 -9.03 14.76 9.59
C PRO A 59 -8.92 15.15 8.11
N LEU A 60 -9.50 16.29 7.73
CA LEU A 60 -9.44 16.81 6.35
C LEU A 60 -7.99 16.99 5.86
N GLU A 61 -7.06 17.29 6.78
CA GLU A 61 -5.63 17.44 6.53
C GLU A 61 -4.99 16.18 5.91
N VAL A 62 -5.47 14.99 6.31
CA VAL A 62 -4.99 13.69 5.79
C VAL A 62 -5.42 13.45 4.34
N ARG A 63 -6.45 14.18 3.87
CA ARG A 63 -7.03 14.03 2.53
C ARG A 63 -6.37 14.94 1.50
N VAL A 64 -5.53 15.87 1.93
CA VAL A 64 -4.76 16.77 1.05
C VAL A 64 -3.85 15.92 0.15
N PRO A 65 -3.71 16.22 -1.16
CA PRO A 65 -2.95 15.39 -2.08
C PRO A 65 -1.50 15.11 -1.65
N SER A 66 -0.82 16.07 -1.02
CA SER A 66 0.54 15.91 -0.49
C SER A 66 0.58 14.93 0.68
N ALA A 67 -0.28 15.12 1.69
CA ALA A 67 -0.41 14.21 2.81
C ALA A 67 -0.76 12.80 2.34
N GLN A 68 -1.68 12.68 1.37
CA GLN A 68 -2.11 11.41 0.82
C GLN A 68 -0.92 10.64 0.22
N ARG A 69 -0.05 11.30 -0.56
CA ARG A 69 1.16 10.67 -1.11
C ARG A 69 2.05 10.12 -0.01
N ASN A 70 2.27 10.89 1.05
CA ASN A 70 3.08 10.44 2.19
C ASN A 70 2.46 9.20 2.85
N TRP A 71 1.14 9.17 3.04
CA TRP A 71 0.45 7.99 3.57
C TRP A 71 0.59 6.77 2.65
N VAL A 72 0.50 6.95 1.33
CA VAL A 72 0.73 5.86 0.38
C VAL A 72 2.17 5.37 0.44
N GLY A 73 3.14 6.26 0.52
CA GLY A 73 4.56 5.93 0.70
C GLY A 73 4.81 5.13 1.99
N ILE A 74 4.23 5.56 3.11
CA ILE A 74 4.25 4.82 4.39
C ILE A 74 3.61 3.44 4.22
N GLY A 75 2.48 3.35 3.50
CA GLY A 75 1.82 2.08 3.18
C GLY A 75 2.70 1.15 2.35
N CYS A 76 3.39 1.68 1.34
CA CYS A 76 4.37 0.95 0.54
C CYS A 76 5.52 0.43 1.43
N ALA A 77 6.10 1.28 2.27
CA ALA A 77 7.16 0.93 3.22
C ALA A 77 6.73 -0.18 4.19
N ALA A 78 5.52 -0.10 4.74
CA ALA A 78 4.95 -1.15 5.57
C ALA A 78 4.74 -2.46 4.79
N GLY A 79 4.31 -2.36 3.53
CA GLY A 79 4.21 -3.49 2.61
C GLY A 79 5.55 -4.16 2.36
N VAL A 80 6.62 -3.39 2.11
CA VAL A 80 8.01 -3.88 1.96
C VAL A 80 8.46 -4.60 3.23
N ALA A 81 8.25 -3.99 4.41
CA ALA A 81 8.63 -4.61 5.67
C ALA A 81 7.93 -5.96 5.90
N ALA A 82 6.63 -6.04 5.59
CA ALA A 82 5.83 -7.27 5.72
C ALA A 82 6.17 -8.33 4.67
N ALA A 83 6.58 -7.91 3.48
CA ALA A 83 7.00 -8.77 2.38
C ALA A 83 8.26 -9.57 2.79
N PHE A 84 9.33 -8.85 3.11
CA PHE A 84 10.65 -9.41 3.40
C PHE A 84 10.89 -9.74 4.88
N ASN A 85 9.90 -9.52 5.74
CA ASN A 85 10.01 -9.65 7.19
C ASN A 85 11.17 -8.81 7.77
N SER A 86 11.40 -7.63 7.19
CA SER A 86 12.55 -6.76 7.48
C SER A 86 12.07 -5.32 7.74
N PRO A 87 11.95 -4.89 9.00
CA PRO A 87 11.56 -3.52 9.32
C PRO A 87 12.60 -2.49 8.84
N ALA A 88 13.89 -2.83 8.88
CA ALA A 88 14.95 -1.95 8.39
C ALA A 88 14.82 -1.68 6.88
N GLY A 89 14.42 -2.68 6.08
CA GLY A 89 14.18 -2.51 4.65
C GLY A 89 13.02 -1.55 4.35
N GLY A 90 11.94 -1.60 5.15
CA GLY A 90 10.84 -0.64 5.03
C GLY A 90 11.26 0.80 5.38
N ILE A 91 12.10 0.99 6.39
CA ILE A 91 12.62 2.31 6.77
C ILE A 91 13.51 2.87 5.65
N LEU A 92 14.44 2.08 5.12
CA LEU A 92 15.31 2.50 4.01
C LEU A 92 14.50 2.89 2.78
N TYR A 93 13.49 2.08 2.43
CA TYR A 93 12.58 2.40 1.34
C TYR A 93 11.83 3.72 1.57
N SER A 94 11.36 3.98 2.79
CA SER A 94 10.70 5.24 3.11
C SER A 94 11.64 6.44 3.02
N LEU A 95 12.94 6.27 3.33
CA LEU A 95 13.92 7.35 3.20
C LEU A 95 14.20 7.67 1.73
N GLU A 96 14.31 6.64 0.88
CA GLU A 96 14.50 6.79 -0.56
C GLU A 96 13.32 7.55 -1.21
N GLU A 97 12.07 7.17 -0.88
CA GLU A 97 10.88 7.84 -1.42
C GLU A 97 10.69 9.28 -0.90
N VAL A 98 11.11 9.60 0.33
CA VAL A 98 11.01 10.98 0.87
C VAL A 98 12.09 11.90 0.27
N THR A 99 13.19 11.34 -0.23
CA THR A 99 14.23 12.10 -0.93
C THR A 99 13.88 12.44 -2.37
N GLU A 100 12.85 11.82 -2.96
CA GLU A 100 12.32 12.13 -4.31
C GLU A 100 11.16 13.15 -4.30
#